data_AF-A0A832K5Q0-F1
#
_entry.id   AF-A0A832K5Q0-F1
#
_cell.length_a   1.000
_cell.length_b   1.000
_cell.length_c   1.000
_cell.angle_alpha   90.00
_cell.angle_beta   90.00
_cell.angle_gamma   90.00
#
_symmetry.space_group_name_H-M   'P 1'
#
loop_
_entity.id
_entity.type
_entity.pdbx_description
1 polymer ?
#
loop_
_entity_poly.entity_id
_entity_poly.type
_entity_poly.pdbx_seq_one_letter_code
_entity_poly.pdbx_strand_id
1 'polypeptide(L)'
;MNNFSQLPHRFLSRIALAAAMALAGLLSAAAASSRTEARVEALLARMTLDEKIGQMTQVDLGALKDKRHVQQYCLGSMLSG
;
A
#
# COMPACT_ATOMS: atom_id res chain seq x y z
N MET A 1 5.91 45.91 -26.70
CA MET A 1 5.19 44.67 -26.37
C MET A 1 6.18 43.64 -25.84
N ASN A 2 5.92 43.13 -24.64
CA ASN A 2 6.40 41.85 -24.09
C ASN A 2 7.88 41.75 -23.69
N ASN A 3 8.20 42.37 -22.55
CA ASN A 3 9.46 42.25 -21.82
C ASN A 3 9.45 40.95 -20.97
N PHE A 4 9.66 39.78 -21.58
CA PHE A 4 9.70 38.48 -20.90
C PHE A 4 11.11 38.02 -20.48
N SER A 5 12.14 38.85 -20.63
CA SER A 5 13.55 38.41 -20.53
C SER A 5 14.16 38.40 -19.13
N GLN A 6 13.38 38.55 -18.04
CA GLN A 6 13.93 38.59 -16.68
C GLN A 6 13.03 37.86 -15.66
N LEU A 7 12.78 36.57 -15.88
CA LEU A 7 12.35 35.71 -14.78
C LEU A 7 13.58 35.43 -13.89
N PRO A 8 13.59 35.78 -12.59
CA PRO A 8 14.82 35.71 -11.79
C PRO A 8 15.29 34.26 -11.68
N HIS A 9 16.58 33.98 -11.87
CA HIS A 9 17.16 32.62 -11.78
C HIS A 9 16.79 31.86 -10.49
N ARG A 10 16.47 32.60 -9.42
CA ARG A 10 15.99 32.07 -8.14
C ARG A 10 14.56 31.50 -8.17
N PHE A 11 13.72 31.92 -9.12
CA PHE A 11 12.39 31.35 -9.34
C PHE A 11 12.46 30.06 -10.16
N LEU A 12 13.30 30.04 -11.20
CA LEU A 12 13.54 28.85 -12.02
C LEU A 12 14.13 27.69 -11.19
N SER A 13 15.09 27.97 -10.29
CA SER A 13 15.68 26.95 -9.42
C SER A 13 14.68 26.36 -8.40
N ARG A 14 13.75 27.16 -7.89
CA ARG A 14 12.72 26.69 -6.94
C ARG A 14 11.66 25.82 -7.61
N ILE A 15 11.27 26.15 -8.84
CA ILE A 15 10.36 25.33 -9.65
C ILE A 15 11.03 23.99 -9.99
N ALA A 16 12.30 24.01 -10.39
CA ALA A 16 13.07 22.79 -10.66
C ALA A 16 13.19 21.89 -9.43
N LEU A 17 13.46 22.46 -8.25
CA LEU A 17 13.53 21.69 -7.00
C LEU A 17 12.17 21.09 -6.59
N ALA A 18 11.09 21.87 -6.69
CA ALA A 18 9.74 21.38 -6.41
C ALA A 18 9.33 20.25 -7.37
N ALA A 19 9.64 20.39 -8.66
CA ALA A 19 9.38 19.35 -9.66
C ALA A 19 10.21 18.08 -9.38
N ALA A 20 11.49 18.22 -8.99
CA ALA A 20 12.34 17.09 -8.63
C ALA A 20 11.81 16.34 -7.39
N MET A 21 11.33 17.06 -6.37
CA MET A 21 10.73 16.45 -5.18
C MET A 21 9.41 15.72 -5.50
N ALA A 22 8.56 16.30 -6.34
CA ALA A 22 7.31 15.65 -6.77
C ALA A 22 7.60 14.36 -7.55
N LEU A 23 8.58 14.39 -8.47
CA LEU A 23 8.99 13.21 -9.23
C LEU A 23 9.59 12.12 -8.33
N ALA A 24 10.44 12.51 -7.36
CA ALA A 24 11.01 11.58 -6.38
C ALA A 24 9.92 10.91 -5.52
N GLY A 25 8.90 11.67 -5.10
CA GLY A 25 7.75 11.14 -4.37
C GLY A 25 6.96 10.11 -5.19
N LEU A 26 6.70 10.41 -6.47
CA LEU A 26 6.00 9.49 -7.38
C LEU A 26 6.80 8.19 -7.59
N LEU A 27 8.11 8.30 -7.79
CA LEU A 27 8.99 7.14 -7.99
C LEU A 27 9.09 6.27 -6.73
N SER A 28 9.14 6.89 -5.54
CA SER A 28 9.14 6.20 -4.26
C SER A 28 7.84 5.43 -4.01
N ALA A 29 6.69 6.04 -4.31
CA ALA A 29 5.39 5.38 -4.22
C ALA A 29 5.29 4.17 -5.18
N ALA A 30 5.75 4.31 -6.42
CA ALA A 30 5.78 3.23 -7.39
C ALA A 30 6.69 2.07 -6.94
N ALA A 31 7.87 2.36 -6.39
CA ALA A 31 8.79 1.36 -5.85
C ALA A 31 8.25 0.65 -4.58
N ALA A 32 7.48 1.35 -3.75
CA ALA A 32 6.81 0.76 -2.59
C ALA A 32 5.70 -0.21 -3.03
N SER A 33 4.95 0.13 -4.08
CA SER A 33 3.93 -0.75 -4.66
C SER A 33 4.56 -2.03 -5.22
N SER A 34 5.64 -1.95 -6.00
CA SER A 34 6.27 -3.14 -6.59
C SER A 34 6.84 -4.12 -5.55
N ARG A 35 7.40 -3.61 -4.45
CA ARG A 35 7.83 -4.43 -3.32
C ARG A 35 6.65 -5.13 -2.62
N THR A 36 5.52 -4.44 -2.51
CA THR A 36 4.30 -4.98 -1.91
C THR A 36 3.75 -6.11 -2.80
N GLU A 37 3.64 -5.89 -4.11
CA GLU A 37 3.19 -6.92 -5.06
C GLU A 37 4.09 -8.16 -5.02
N ALA A 38 5.41 -7.98 -5.04
CA ALA A 38 6.35 -9.10 -4.93
C ALA A 38 6.17 -9.90 -3.64
N ARG A 39 5.85 -9.24 -2.52
CA ARG A 39 5.57 -9.90 -1.24
C ARG A 39 4.22 -10.62 -1.28
N VAL A 40 3.19 -10.02 -1.88
CA VAL A 40 1.86 -10.63 -2.05
C VAL A 40 1.98 -11.91 -2.85
N GLU A 41 2.63 -11.87 -4.02
CA GLU A 41 2.85 -13.04 -4.87
C GLU A 41 3.61 -14.15 -4.13
N ALA A 42 4.71 -13.78 -3.45
CA ALA A 42 5.50 -14.74 -2.68
C ALA A 42 4.72 -15.34 -1.49
N LEU A 43 3.69 -14.67 -0.98
CA LEU A 43 2.82 -15.18 0.08
C LEU A 43 1.69 -16.06 -0.50
N LEU A 44 1.04 -15.62 -1.57
CA LEU A 44 -0.02 -16.41 -2.22
C LEU A 44 0.49 -17.74 -2.77
N ALA A 45 1.74 -17.78 -3.23
CA ALA A 45 2.40 -18.99 -3.72
C ALA A 45 2.66 -20.04 -2.63
N ARG A 46 2.80 -19.63 -1.36
CA ARG A 46 3.07 -20.54 -0.22
C ARG A 46 1.82 -20.93 0.56
N MET A 47 0.67 -20.31 0.28
CA MET A 47 -0.59 -20.57 0.98
C MET A 47 -1.34 -21.75 0.39
N THR A 48 -1.87 -22.58 1.27
CA THR A 48 -2.90 -23.58 0.99
C THR A 48 -4.24 -22.93 0.62
N LEU A 49 -5.17 -23.74 0.08
CA LEU A 49 -6.51 -23.25 -0.24
C LEU A 49 -7.27 -22.80 1.03
N ASP A 50 -7.14 -23.55 2.13
CA ASP A 50 -7.78 -23.23 3.40
C ASP A 50 -7.29 -21.90 3.97
N GLU A 51 -5.99 -21.63 3.89
CA GLU A 51 -5.44 -20.34 4.31
C GLU A 51 -5.98 -19.19 3.45
N LYS A 52 -6.12 -19.39 2.14
CA LYS A 52 -6.67 -18.36 1.23
C LYS A 52 -8.14 -18.06 1.55
N ILE A 53 -8.94 -19.11 1.76
CA ILE A 53 -10.34 -18.97 2.17
C ILE A 53 -10.43 -18.31 3.54
N GLY A 54 -9.59 -18.71 4.48
CA GLY A 54 -9.50 -18.12 5.82
C GLY A 54 -9.22 -16.62 5.76
N GLN A 55 -8.28 -16.18 4.93
CA GLN A 55 -7.99 -14.75 4.72
C GLN A 55 -9.17 -13.96 4.13
N MET A 56 -9.99 -14.59 3.29
CA MET A 56 -11.20 -13.99 2.71
C MET A 56 -12.41 -14.01 3.66
N THR A 57 -12.30 -14.69 4.81
CA THR A 57 -13.41 -14.89 5.74
C THR A 57 -13.35 -13.88 6.88
N GLN A 58 -14.46 -13.14 7.08
CA GLN A 58 -14.66 -12.24 8.20
C GLN A 58 -15.67 -12.84 9.18
N VAL A 59 -15.25 -13.03 10.43
CA VAL A 59 -16.11 -13.56 11.50
C VAL A 59 -16.58 -12.45 12.42
N ASP A 60 -17.80 -12.56 12.94
CA ASP A 60 -18.25 -11.73 14.06
C ASP A 60 -17.59 -12.20 15.37
N LEU A 61 -17.02 -11.27 16.14
CA LEU A 61 -16.36 -11.59 17.40
C LEU A 61 -17.31 -12.23 18.42
N GLY A 62 -18.60 -11.86 18.42
CA GLY A 62 -19.63 -12.48 19.26
C GLY A 62 -19.96 -13.92 18.84
N ALA A 63 -19.73 -14.28 17.58
CA ALA A 63 -19.88 -15.66 17.08
C ALA A 63 -18.63 -16.52 17.35
N LEU A 64 -17.46 -15.89 17.58
CA LEU A 64 -16.19 -16.55 17.85
C LEU A 64 -16.10 -17.02 19.32
N LYS A 65 -16.78 -18.13 19.64
CA LYS A 65 -16.82 -18.70 20.99
C LYS A 65 -15.48 -19.23 21.49
N ASP A 66 -14.61 -19.67 20.58
CA ASP A 66 -13.28 -20.19 20.90
C ASP A 66 -12.22 -19.48 20.07
N LYS A 67 -11.28 -18.82 20.73
CA LYS A 67 -10.19 -18.07 20.07
C LYS A 67 -9.24 -18.98 19.28
N ARG A 68 -9.18 -20.27 19.61
CA ARG A 68 -8.37 -21.25 18.85
C ARG A 68 -8.84 -21.38 17.40
N HIS A 69 -10.11 -21.09 17.13
CA HIS A 69 -10.67 -21.11 15.78
C HIS A 69 -10.01 -20.09 14.84
N VAL A 70 -9.41 -19.00 15.34
CA VAL A 70 -8.66 -18.05 14.51
C VAL A 70 -7.49 -18.75 13.82
N GLN A 71 -6.72 -19.52 14.57
CA GLN A 71 -5.59 -20.26 14.03
C GLN A 71 -6.06 -21.50 13.25
N GLN A 72 -7.02 -22.25 13.78
CA GLN A 72 -7.52 -23.47 13.15
C GLN A 72 -8.11 -23.22 11.75
N TYR A 73 -8.81 -22.11 11.56
CA TYR A 73 -9.46 -21.77 10.27
C TYR A 73 -8.76 -20.61 9.52
N CYS A 74 -7.55 -20.24 9.94
CA CYS A 74 -6.74 -19.21 9.28
C CYS A 74 -7.46 -17.87 9.04
N LEU A 75 -8.31 -17.44 9.99
CA LEU A 75 -9.22 -16.31 9.82
C LEU A 75 -8.45 -14.99 9.58
N GLY A 76 -8.80 -14.29 8.51
CA GLY A 76 -8.16 -13.03 8.10
C GLY A 76 -8.75 -11.77 8.73
N SER A 77 -10.01 -11.82 9.17
CA SER A 77 -10.70 -10.64 9.69
C SER A 77 -11.69 -10.99 10.80
N MET A 78 -11.86 -10.06 11.75
CA MET A 78 -12.83 -10.12 12.83
C MET A 78 -13.59 -8.79 12.92
N LEU A 79 -14.91 -8.86 13.02
CA LEU A 79 -15.78 -7.72 13.22
C LEU A 79 -16.15 -7.59 14.71
N SER A 80 -15.94 -6.42 15.30
CA SER A 80 -16.44 -6.07 16.62
C SER A 80 -17.60 -5.09 16.45
N GLY A 81 -18.81 -5.63 16.38
CA GLY A 81 -20.06 -4.88 16.29
C GLY A 81 -20.71 -4.64 17.65
#